data_AF-A0A8C9ED98-F1
#
_entry.id   AF-A0A8C9ED98-F1
#
_cell.length_a   1.000
_cell.length_b   1.000
_cell.length_c   1.000
_cell.angle_alpha   90.00
_cell.angle_beta   90.00
_cell.angle_gamma   90.00
#
_symmetry.space_group_name_H-M   'P 1'
#
loop_
_entity.id
_entity.type
_entity.pdbx_description
1 polymer ?
#
loop_
_entity_poly.entity_id
_entity_poly.type
_entity_poly.pdbx_seq_one_letter_code
_entity_poly.pdbx_strand_id
1 'polypeptide(L)' 'VVLNSLDKMIQLQKNTANIRNICVLAHADHGKATLADCLISSNGIIYSRLARKAERETESQVNPNSEQGEQV' A
#
# COMPACT_ATOMS: atom_id res chain seq x y z
N VAL A 1 -8.29 -25.52 -12.37
CA VAL A 1 -7.03 -25.55 -11.58
C VAL A 1 -6.69 -24.12 -11.18
N VAL A 2 -7.29 -23.63 -10.10
CA VAL A 2 -7.15 -22.23 -9.63
C VAL A 2 -6.67 -22.26 -8.18
N LEU A 3 -5.63 -23.04 -7.89
CA LEU A 3 -5.11 -23.25 -6.53
C LEU A 3 -3.65 -22.82 -6.30
N ASN A 4 -2.91 -22.31 -7.28
CA ASN A 4 -1.45 -22.24 -7.13
C ASN A 4 -0.83 -20.84 -6.99
N SER A 5 -1.61 -19.75 -6.87
CA SER A 5 -1.00 -18.41 -6.76
C SER A 5 -0.41 -18.14 -5.37
N LEU A 6 -1.06 -18.61 -4.31
CA LEU A 6 -0.58 -18.40 -2.94
C LEU A 6 0.63 -19.30 -2.62
N ASP A 7 0.57 -20.58 -2.98
CA ASP A 7 1.71 -21.49 -2.78
C ASP A 7 2.95 -21.04 -3.54
N LYS A 8 2.77 -20.51 -4.75
CA LYS A 8 3.87 -19.91 -5.53
C LYS A 8 4.45 -18.68 -4.83
N MET A 9 3.61 -17.82 -4.23
CA MET A 9 4.07 -16.68 -3.44
C MET A 9 4.89 -17.13 -2.22
N ILE A 10 4.39 -18.12 -1.47
CA ILE A 10 5.08 -18.67 -0.30
C ILE A 10 6.43 -19.28 -0.71
N GLN A 11 6.49 -20.01 -1.83
CA GLN A 11 7.76 -20.55 -2.34
C GLN A 11 8.75 -19.46 -2.74
N LEU A 12 8.30 -18.41 -3.41
CA LEU A 12 9.15 -17.27 -3.80
C LEU A 12 9.69 -16.51 -2.58
N GLN A 13 8.91 -16.44 -1.50
CA GLN A 13 9.29 -15.78 -0.24
C GLN A 13 10.32 -16.58 0.59
N LYS A 14 10.59 -17.87 0.29
CA LYS A 14 11.59 -18.68 1.02
C LYS A 14 13.02 -18.19 0.83
N ASN A 15 13.34 -17.61 -0.33
CA ASN A 15 14.68 -17.08 -0.59
C ASN A 15 14.71 -15.57 -0.31
N THR A 16 15.18 -15.21 0.88
CA THR A 16 15.25 -13.81 1.32
C THR A 16 16.16 -12.94 0.44
N ALA A 17 17.13 -13.53 -0.27
CA ALA A 17 17.97 -12.80 -1.23
C ALA A 17 17.18 -12.16 -2.38
N ASN A 18 15.99 -12.70 -2.68
CA ASN A 18 15.10 -12.19 -3.72
C ASN A 18 14.10 -11.13 -3.19
N ILE A 19 14.08 -10.84 -1.89
CA ILE A 19 13.16 -9.87 -1.28
C ILE A 19 13.80 -8.49 -1.27
N ARG A 20 13.14 -7.53 -1.92
CA ARG A 20 13.57 -6.12 -1.99
C ARG A 20 12.52 -5.24 -1.32
N ASN A 21 12.75 -4.90 -0.06
CA ASN A 21 11.93 -3.92 0.66
C ASN A 21 12.27 -2.52 0.13
N ILE A 22 11.28 -1.83 -0.42
CA ILE A 22 11.42 -0.48 -0.96
C ILE A 22 10.52 0.48 -0.19
N CYS A 23 10.95 1.74 -0.04
CA CYS A 23 10.15 2.81 0.53
C CYS A 23 10.15 3.99 -0.44
N VAL A 24 8.97 4.55 -0.70
CA VAL A 24 8.81 5.74 -1.54
C VAL A 24 8.65 6.95 -0.63
N LEU A 25 9.66 7.82 -0.62
CA LEU A 25 9.65 9.09 0.12
C LEU A 25 9.56 10.24 -0.86
N ALA A 26 8.62 11.15 -0.65
CA ALA A 26 8.56 12.40 -1.38
C ALA A 26 7.87 13.51 -0.57
N HIS A 27 8.14 14.75 -0.96
CA HIS A 27 7.45 15.93 -0.42
C HIS A 27 5.94 15.89 -0.72
N ALA A 28 5.14 16.58 0.10
CA ALA A 28 3.69 16.69 -0.09
C ALA A 28 3.36 17.09 -1.55
N ASP A 29 2.29 16.52 -2.10
CA ASP A 29 1.82 16.74 -3.49
C ASP A 29 2.73 16.27 -4.63
N HIS A 30 3.86 15.62 -4.33
CA HIS A 30 4.79 15.12 -5.37
C HIS A 30 4.44 13.70 -5.88
N GLY A 31 3.15 13.35 -5.97
CA GLY A 31 2.71 12.15 -6.70
C GLY A 31 3.12 10.79 -6.09
N LYS A 32 3.40 10.71 -4.78
CA LYS A 32 3.75 9.45 -4.09
C LYS A 32 2.73 8.34 -4.34
N ALA A 33 1.44 8.66 -4.21
CA ALA A 33 0.34 7.73 -4.45
C ALA A 33 0.30 7.28 -5.91
N THR A 34 0.48 8.21 -6.86
CA THR A 34 0.52 7.89 -8.29
C THR A 34 1.67 6.94 -8.63
N LEU A 35 2.86 7.13 -8.04
CA LEU A 35 3.98 6.23 -8.24
C LEU A 35 3.69 4.82 -7.69
N ALA A 36 3.10 4.75 -6.49
CA ALA A 36 2.71 3.48 -5.89
C ALA A 36 1.67 2.75 -6.75
N ASP A 37 0.64 3.46 -7.23
CA ASP A 37 -0.38 2.92 -8.13
C ASP A 37 0.22 2.34 -9.41
N CYS A 38 1.17 3.06 -10.04
CA CYS A 38 1.87 2.58 -11.23
C CYS A 38 2.67 1.29 -10.95
N LEU A 39 3.39 1.22 -9.82
CA LEU A 39 4.19 0.05 -9.45
C LEU A 39 3.31 -1.18 -9.16
N ILE A 40 2.19 -0.99 -8.46
CA ILE A 40 1.26 -2.06 -8.12
C ILE A 40 0.60 -2.61 -9.39
N SER A 41 0.13 -1.71 -10.27
CA SER A 41 -0.52 -2.08 -11.52
C SER A 41 0.44 -2.79 -12.49
N SER A 42 1.68 -2.30 -12.61
CA SER A 42 2.67 -2.84 -13.56
C SER A 42 3.14 -4.26 -13.22
N ASN A 43 3.15 -4.63 -11.94
CA ASN A 43 3.64 -5.95 -11.52
C ASN A 43 2.59 -7.06 -11.71
N GLY A 44 1.32 -6.72 -11.95
CA GLY A 44 0.25 -7.69 -12.21
C GLY A 44 -0.05 -8.65 -11.04
N ILE A 45 0.52 -8.41 -9.85
CA ILE A 45 0.34 -9.24 -8.65
C ILE A 45 -0.96 -8.88 -7.91
N ILE A 46 -1.37 -7.60 -7.95
CA ILE A 46 -2.57 -7.09 -7.28
C ILE A 46 -3.40 -6.33 -8.31
N TYR A 47 -4.69 -6.63 -8.42
CA TYR A 47 -5.61 -5.86 -9.27
C TYR A 47 -5.72 -4.41 -8.74
N SER A 48 -5.40 -3.43 -9.60
CA SER A 48 -5.37 -1.99 -9.30
C SER A 48 -6.60 -1.45 -8.56
N ARG A 49 -7.78 -2.05 -8.79
CA ARG A 49 -9.05 -1.63 -8.18
C ARG A 49 -9.19 -1.99 -6.70
N LEU A 50 -8.54 -3.07 -6.23
CA LEU A 50 -8.58 -3.50 -4.83
C LEU A 50 -7.63 -2.68 -3.95
N ALA A 51 -6.42 -2.39 -4.44
CA ALA A 51 -5.42 -1.58 -3.74
C ALA A 51 -5.96 -0.17 -3.40
N ARG A 52 -6.58 0.49 -4.39
CA ARG A 52 -7.16 1.82 -4.25
C ARG A 52 -8.33 1.91 -3.25
N LYS A 53 -9.03 0.80 -3.04
CA LYS A 53 -10.17 0.73 -2.10
C LYS A 53 -9.66 0.61 -0.65
N ALA A 54 -8.62 -0.18 -0.42
CA ALA A 54 -8.00 -0.34 0.89
C ALA A 54 -7.42 0.99 1.41
N GLU A 55 -6.75 1.78 0.56
CA GLU A 55 -6.20 3.09 0.96
C GLU A 55 -7.31 4.08 1.42
N ARG A 56 -8.39 4.22 0.64
CA ARG A 56 -9.52 5.10 0.98
C ARG A 56 -10.23 4.70 2.28
N GLU A 57 -10.30 3.40 2.57
CA GLU A 57 -10.93 2.89 3.80
C GLU A 57 -10.08 3.18 5.05
N THR A 58 -8.75 3.27 4.90
CA THR A 58 -7.84 3.62 6.01
C THR A 58 -7.80 5.11 6.33
N GLU A 59 -7.95 5.99 5.34
CA GLU A 59 -8.04 7.45 5.57
C GLU A 59 -9.35 7.86 6.24
N SER A 60 -10.43 7.09 6.03
CA SER A 60 -11.76 7.39 6.59
C SER A 60 -11.89 7.14 8.11
N GLN A 61 -10.84 6.69 8.79
CA GLN A 61 -10.83 6.45 10.25
C GLN A 61 -9.86 7.37 11.02
N VAL A 62 -9.53 8.55 10.49
CA VAL A 62 -8.91 9.62 11.29
C VAL A 62 -10.02 10.37 12.07
N ASN A 63 -10.10 10.06 13.37
CA ASN A 63 -10.97 10.68 14.37
C ASN A 63 -10.73 12.21 14.47
N PRO A 64 -11.74 13.08 14.27
CA PRO A 64 -11.57 14.54 14.34
C PRO A 64 -11.65 15.16 15.75
N ASN A 65 -11.68 14.39 16.85
CA ASN A 65 -11.92 14.94 18.18
C ASN A 65 -10.65 15.22 19.00
N SER A 66 -9.85 16.22 18.60
CA SER A 66 -8.83 16.76 19.52
C SER A 66 -8.44 18.21 19.22
N GLU A 67 -9.36 19.15 19.45
CA GLU A 67 -9.04 20.54 19.85
C GLU A 67 -10.16 21.06 20.77
N GLN A 68 -10.05 20.82 22.09
CA GLN A 68 -10.67 21.68 23.09
C GLN A 68 -9.56 22.46 23.77
N GLY A 69 -9.70 23.78 23.74
CA GLY A 69 -8.63 24.72 23.95
C GLY A 69 -8.21 24.92 25.40
N GLU A 70 -7.10 25.63 25.51
CA GLU A 70 -6.71 26.37 26.70
C GLU A 70 -6.01 27.65 26.20
N GLN A 71 -6.69 28.80 26.31
CA GLN A 71 -6.05 30.11 26.34
C GLN A 71 -6.31 30.68 27.73
N VAL A 72 -5.21 30.93 28.45
CA VAL A 72 -5.14 31.71 29.69
C VAL A 72 -4.91 33.16 29.33
#